data_AF-A0A382J3T8-F1
#
_entry.id   AF-A0A382J3T8-F1
#
_cell.length_a   1.000
_cell.length_b   1.000
_cell.length_c   1.000
_cell.angle_alpha   90.00
_cell.angle_beta   90.00
_cell.angle_gamma   90.00
#
_symmetry.space_group_name_H-M   'P 1'
#
loop_
_entity.id
_entity.type
_entity.pdbx_description
1 polymer ?
#
loop_
_entity_poly.entity_id
_entity_poly.type
_entity_poly.pdbx_seq_one_letter_code
_entity_poly.pdbx_strand_id
1 'polypeptide(L)'
;VFSDIISGFSGCWHFAAHESQLAEHNVLPLDHIEHMIGEPMLLTRDEIVRCVSNVCTHRGMLVATEPCSASTLRCGYHGRTFGLDGCFRNMPEFDGVEGFPSASDDLAEFPLRRWKGLLFAGTEPRRFENCMDELGSRLGWMPIESFEHDPSRHRS
;
A
#
# COMPACT_ATOMS: atom_id res chain seq x y z
N VAL A 1 14.58 -5.59 -23.80
CA VAL A 1 14.55 -6.84 -23.00
C VAL A 1 14.38 -6.54 -21.51
N PHE A 2 15.37 -5.99 -20.80
CA PHE A 2 15.24 -5.73 -19.35
C PHE A 2 14.08 -4.77 -19.03
N SER A 3 13.97 -3.64 -19.74
CA SER A 3 12.85 -2.71 -19.55
C SER A 3 11.49 -3.32 -19.87
N ASP A 4 11.42 -4.26 -20.81
CA ASP A 4 10.17 -4.94 -21.18
C ASP A 4 9.74 -5.92 -20.08
N ILE A 5 10.72 -6.59 -19.45
CA ILE A 5 10.47 -7.46 -18.29
C ILE A 5 9.95 -6.63 -17.11
N ILE A 6 10.59 -5.49 -16.82
CA ILE A 6 10.15 -4.59 -15.75
C ILE A 6 8.74 -4.05 -16.01
N SER A 7 8.47 -3.63 -17.25
CA SER A 7 7.13 -3.18 -17.65
C SER A 7 6.05 -4.27 -17.50
N GLY A 8 6.43 -5.54 -17.65
CA GLY A 8 5.53 -6.66 -17.40
C GLY A 8 5.02 -6.74 -15.96
N PHE A 9 5.84 -6.37 -14.97
CA PHE A 9 5.48 -6.44 -13.55
C PHE A 9 4.39 -5.45 -13.16
N SER A 10 4.28 -4.29 -13.82
CA SER A 10 3.20 -3.31 -13.54
C SER A 10 1.80 -3.89 -13.78
N GLY A 11 1.67 -4.91 -14.65
CA GLY A 11 0.41 -5.60 -14.91
C GLY A 11 0.11 -6.79 -13.99
N CYS A 12 0.96 -7.06 -12.99
CA CYS A 12 0.87 -8.22 -12.09
C CYS A 12 0.40 -7.82 -10.69
N TRP A 13 -0.24 -8.78 -10.02
CA TRP A 13 -0.49 -8.69 -8.58
C TRP A 13 0.78 -9.08 -7.82
N HIS A 14 1.19 -8.24 -6.87
CA HIS A 14 2.37 -8.45 -6.04
C HIS A 14 1.95 -8.69 -4.60
N PHE A 15 2.62 -9.62 -3.92
CA PHE A 15 2.42 -9.79 -2.49
C PHE A 15 2.81 -8.50 -1.76
N ALA A 16 1.84 -7.92 -1.04
CA ALA A 16 2.02 -6.68 -0.30
C ALA A 16 2.41 -6.97 1.15
N ALA A 17 1.57 -7.72 1.89
CA ALA A 17 1.79 -8.07 3.28
C ALA A 17 0.88 -9.22 3.71
N HIS A 18 1.14 -9.81 4.88
CA HIS A 18 0.11 -10.53 5.61
C HIS A 18 -0.67 -9.54 6.50
N GLU A 19 -1.99 -9.71 6.64
CA GLU A 19 -2.85 -8.81 7.42
C GLU A 19 -2.44 -8.72 8.91
N SER A 20 -1.79 -9.74 9.46
CA SER A 20 -1.27 -9.69 10.84
C SER A 20 -0.22 -8.60 11.03
N GLN A 21 0.54 -8.24 9.98
CA GLN A 21 1.50 -7.14 10.04
C GLN A 21 0.80 -5.80 10.24
N LEU A 22 -0.46 -5.69 9.80
CA LEU A 22 -1.31 -4.51 10.03
C LEU A 22 -2.03 -4.53 11.38
N ALA A 23 -1.83 -5.56 12.20
CA ALA A 23 -2.31 -5.58 13.58
C ALA A 23 -1.34 -4.84 14.52
N GLU A 24 -0.05 -4.85 14.20
CA GLU A 24 0.99 -4.15 14.97
C GLU A 24 1.10 -2.68 14.56
N HIS A 25 1.02 -2.41 13.25
CA HIS A 25 1.13 -1.08 12.65
C HIS A 25 -0.01 -0.85 11.67
N ASN A 26 -0.76 0.24 11.79
CA ASN A 26 -1.87 0.50 10.86
C ASN A 26 -1.45 1.31 9.62
N VAL A 27 -0.15 1.61 9.49
CA VAL A 27 0.49 2.21 8.31
C VAL A 27 1.76 1.40 8.01
N LEU A 28 1.86 0.87 6.80
CA LEU A 28 2.96 -0.02 6.39
C LEU A 28 3.45 0.35 4.97
N PRO A 29 4.66 0.94 4.85
CA PRO A 29 5.35 1.11 3.57
C PRO A 29 5.63 -0.22 2.88
N LEU A 30 5.50 -0.25 1.55
CA LEU A 30 5.75 -1.43 0.71
C LEU A 30 7.02 -1.30 -0.12
N ASP A 31 8.17 -1.13 0.53
CA ASP A 31 9.46 -0.86 -0.11
C ASP A 31 9.85 -1.90 -1.16
N HIS A 32 9.49 -3.18 -0.94
CA HIS A 32 9.77 -4.25 -1.90
C HIS A 32 8.96 -4.12 -3.21
N ILE A 33 7.76 -3.54 -3.16
CA ILE A 33 6.99 -3.22 -4.36
C ILE A 33 7.61 -2.01 -5.07
N GLU A 34 8.00 -0.98 -4.32
CA GLU A 34 8.69 0.19 -4.87
C GLU A 34 9.96 -0.22 -5.62
N HIS A 35 10.79 -1.07 -5.02
CA HIS A 35 12.00 -1.59 -5.67
C HIS A 35 11.72 -2.42 -6.93
N MET A 36 10.53 -3.01 -7.05
CA MET A 36 10.18 -3.88 -8.18
C MET A 36 9.56 -3.11 -9.35
N ILE A 37 8.63 -2.18 -9.07
CA ILE A 37 7.85 -1.49 -10.12
C ILE A 37 7.98 0.03 -10.08
N GLY A 38 8.78 0.59 -9.17
CA GLY A 38 9.05 2.03 -9.07
C GLY A 38 7.89 2.87 -8.53
N GLU A 39 6.87 2.24 -7.95
CA GLU A 39 5.69 2.92 -7.40
C GLU A 39 5.65 2.78 -5.87
N PRO A 40 5.89 3.87 -5.10
CA PRO A 40 5.81 3.86 -3.65
C PRO A 40 4.36 3.71 -3.17
N MET A 41 4.08 2.67 -2.41
CA MET A 41 2.75 2.35 -1.89
C MET A 41 2.75 2.21 -0.36
N LEU A 42 1.62 2.55 0.26
CA LEU A 42 1.32 2.33 1.67
C LEU A 42 0.12 1.39 1.79
N LEU A 43 0.22 0.39 2.66
CA LEU A 43 -0.97 -0.21 3.25
C LEU A 43 -1.39 0.62 4.46
N THR A 44 -2.68 0.91 4.53
CA THR A 44 -3.29 1.60 5.67
C THR A 44 -4.45 0.79 6.19
N ARG A 45 -4.71 0.87 7.50
CA ARG A 45 -5.83 0.18 8.15
C ARG A 45 -6.60 1.13 9.07
N ASP A 46 -7.84 1.38 8.72
CA ASP A 46 -8.86 1.95 9.60
C ASP A 46 -9.91 0.87 9.95
N GLU A 47 -11.16 1.05 9.51
CA GLU A 47 -12.19 0.01 9.47
C GLU A 47 -11.85 -1.08 8.44
N ILE A 48 -11.22 -0.72 7.32
CA ILE A 48 -10.78 -1.63 6.27
C ILE A 48 -9.31 -1.40 5.92
N VAL A 49 -8.70 -2.38 5.27
CA VAL A 49 -7.35 -2.24 4.72
C VAL A 49 -7.44 -1.63 3.32
N ARG A 50 -6.62 -0.61 3.05
CA ARG A 50 -6.47 0.00 1.72
C ARG A 50 -5.01 0.02 1.30
N CYS A 51 -4.79 0.20 0.00
CA CYS A 51 -3.48 0.50 -0.56
C CYS A 51 -3.55 1.88 -1.20
N VAL A 52 -2.75 2.83 -0.71
CA VAL A 52 -2.71 4.21 -1.21
C VAL A 52 -1.29 4.57 -1.62
N SER A 53 -1.12 5.62 -2.42
CA SER A 53 0.20 6.13 -2.76
C SER A 53 0.96 6.61 -1.53
N ASN A 54 2.23 6.26 -1.44
CA ASN A 54 3.15 6.83 -0.45
C ASN A 54 3.71 8.18 -0.91
N VAL A 55 3.26 8.74 -2.03
CA VAL A 55 3.81 9.98 -2.60
C VAL A 55 2.89 11.15 -2.32
N CYS A 56 3.38 12.13 -1.55
CA CYS A 56 2.60 13.33 -1.22
C CYS A 56 2.29 14.14 -2.48
N THR A 57 1.00 14.41 -2.71
CA THR A 57 0.47 15.19 -3.85
C THR A 57 0.92 16.66 -3.88
N HIS A 58 1.60 17.17 -2.85
CA HIS A 58 2.14 18.53 -2.88
C HIS A 58 3.45 18.64 -3.67
N ARG A 59 4.49 17.89 -3.27
CA ARG A 59 5.84 17.97 -3.87
C ARG A 59 6.57 16.62 -3.94
N GLY A 60 5.83 15.52 -3.93
CA GLY A 60 6.37 14.19 -4.18
C GLY A 60 7.19 13.58 -3.04
N MET A 61 7.15 14.14 -1.84
CA MET A 61 7.84 13.54 -0.69
C MET A 61 7.11 12.27 -0.22
N LEU A 62 7.85 11.26 0.23
CA LEU A 62 7.25 10.10 0.89
C LEU A 62 6.43 10.51 2.13
N VAL A 63 5.25 9.94 2.28
CA VAL A 63 4.33 10.26 3.37
C VAL A 63 4.73 9.53 4.65
N ALA A 64 5.11 8.25 4.54
CA ALA A 64 5.67 7.45 5.63
C ALA A 64 6.86 6.63 5.13
N THR A 65 7.97 6.63 5.88
CA THR A 65 9.20 5.91 5.52
C THR A 65 9.44 4.67 6.37
N GLU A 66 8.64 4.48 7.42
CA GLU A 66 8.76 3.37 8.36
C GLU A 66 7.35 2.90 8.77
N PRO A 67 7.16 1.61 9.14
CA PRO A 67 5.92 1.14 9.73
C PRO A 67 5.57 1.93 10.99
N CYS A 68 4.31 2.35 11.12
CA CYS A 68 3.87 3.11 12.29
C CYS A 68 2.38 2.95 12.58
N SER A 69 1.97 3.45 13.75
CA SER A 69 0.57 3.53 14.14
C SER A 69 0.14 4.99 14.20
N ALA A 70 -0.80 5.39 13.35
CA ALA A 70 -1.24 6.76 13.19
C ALA A 70 -2.75 6.86 12.93
N SER A 71 -3.37 7.96 13.35
CA SER A 71 -4.77 8.28 13.00
C SER A 71 -4.90 9.06 11.69
N THR A 72 -3.81 9.69 11.24
CA THR A 72 -3.71 10.44 9.99
C THR A 72 -2.31 10.26 9.41
N LEU A 73 -2.20 10.35 8.09
CA LEU A 73 -0.91 10.36 7.40
C LEU A 73 -0.44 11.81 7.31
N ARG A 74 0.76 12.11 7.79
CA ARG A 74 1.33 13.47 7.75
C ARG A 74 2.64 13.48 6.98
N CYS A 75 2.67 14.20 5.86
CA CYS A 75 3.89 14.39 5.09
C CYS A 75 4.91 15.20 5.90
N GLY A 76 6.13 14.65 6.06
CA GLY A 76 7.22 15.27 6.79
C GLY A 76 7.81 16.54 6.15
N TYR A 77 7.44 16.88 4.91
CA TYR A 77 7.99 18.04 4.23
C TYR A 77 7.32 19.36 4.63
N HIS A 78 6.03 19.52 4.30
CA HIS A 78 5.27 20.75 4.58
C HIS A 78 4.02 20.51 5.44
N GLY A 79 3.88 19.30 6.01
CA GLY A 79 2.79 18.99 6.92
C GLY A 79 1.42 18.80 6.26
N ARG A 80 1.34 18.58 4.94
CA ARG A 80 0.09 18.11 4.30
C ARG A 80 -0.35 16.82 4.99
N THR A 81 -1.62 16.74 5.38
CA THR A 81 -2.19 15.56 6.04
C THR A 81 -3.30 14.93 5.21
N PHE A 82 -3.40 13.61 5.35
CA PHE A 82 -4.37 12.75 4.71
C PHE A 82 -5.00 11.83 5.76
N GLY A 83 -6.20 11.32 5.48
CA GLY A 83 -6.77 10.23 6.24
C GLY A 83 -6.07 8.91 5.89
N LEU A 84 -6.37 7.86 6.65
CA LEU A 84 -5.94 6.51 6.30
C LEU A 84 -6.65 5.98 5.04
N ASP A 85 -7.73 6.64 4.62
CA ASP A 85 -8.41 6.46 3.34
C ASP A 85 -7.71 7.14 2.16
N GLY A 86 -6.60 7.85 2.39
CA GLY A 86 -5.87 8.60 1.35
C GLY A 86 -6.45 9.99 1.06
N CYS A 87 -7.68 10.26 1.49
CA CYS A 87 -8.34 11.56 1.29
C CYS A 87 -7.57 12.69 2.00
N PHE A 88 -7.37 13.80 1.31
CA PHE A 88 -6.82 15.03 1.84
C PHE A 88 -7.59 15.51 3.08
N ARG A 89 -6.87 15.99 4.09
CA ARG A 89 -7.45 16.52 5.32
C ARG A 89 -7.07 17.97 5.57
N ASN A 90 -5.79 18.30 5.44
CA ASN A 90 -5.31 19.63 5.75
C ASN A 90 -3.99 19.95 5.03
N MET A 91 -3.80 21.24 4.75
CA MET A 91 -2.53 21.81 4.31
C MET A 91 -2.31 23.11 5.09
N PRO A 92 -1.21 23.24 5.85
CA PRO A 92 -0.89 24.50 6.53
C PRO A 92 -0.78 25.66 5.54
N GLU A 93 -1.28 26.84 5.94
CA GLU A 93 -1.14 28.11 5.20
C GLU A 93 -1.75 28.10 3.79
N PHE A 94 -2.77 27.27 3.56
CA PHE A 94 -3.47 27.14 2.26
C PHE A 94 -4.90 27.71 2.25
N ASP A 95 -5.29 28.47 3.28
CA ASP A 95 -6.60 29.09 3.35
C ASP A 95 -6.79 30.10 2.21
N GLY A 96 -7.92 30.00 1.50
CA GLY A 96 -8.30 30.93 0.43
C GLY A 96 -7.63 30.67 -0.92
N VAL A 97 -6.87 29.57 -1.08
CA VAL A 97 -6.35 29.15 -2.39
C VAL A 97 -7.50 28.72 -3.30
N GLU A 98 -7.61 29.33 -4.48
CA GLU A 98 -8.67 29.04 -5.43
C GLU A 98 -8.53 27.62 -6.01
N GLY A 99 -9.64 26.88 -6.05
CA GLY A 99 -9.65 25.50 -6.56
C GLY A 99 -9.02 24.46 -5.63
N PHE A 100 -8.78 24.80 -4.36
CA PHE A 100 -8.17 23.93 -3.37
C PHE A 100 -9.07 23.76 -2.12
N PRO A 101 -9.18 22.54 -1.55
CA PRO A 101 -8.70 21.27 -2.09
C PRO A 101 -9.58 20.75 -3.23
N SER A 102 -9.05 19.78 -3.99
CA SER A 102 -9.74 19.05 -5.05
C SER A 102 -9.44 17.55 -4.96
N ALA A 103 -10.11 16.72 -5.77
CA ALA A 103 -9.84 15.28 -5.80
C ALA A 103 -8.40 14.91 -6.20
N SER A 104 -7.66 15.79 -6.89
CA SER A 104 -6.24 15.56 -7.18
C SER A 104 -5.31 15.83 -5.99
N ASP A 105 -5.84 16.38 -4.90
CA ASP A 105 -5.10 16.55 -3.65
C ASP A 105 -5.11 15.30 -2.77
N ASP A 106 -6.01 14.34 -3.04
CA ASP A 106 -6.05 13.04 -2.37
C ASP A 106 -4.88 12.15 -2.81
N LEU A 107 -4.44 11.23 -1.96
CA LEU A 107 -3.52 10.17 -2.37
C LEU A 107 -4.26 9.19 -3.30
N ALA A 108 -3.62 8.80 -4.40
CA ALA A 108 -4.19 7.79 -5.30
C ALA A 108 -4.37 6.45 -4.56
N GLU A 109 -5.51 5.79 -4.78
CA GLU A 109 -5.76 4.43 -4.28
C GLU A 109 -5.35 3.39 -5.33
N PHE A 110 -4.73 2.31 -4.88
CA PHE A 110 -4.31 1.18 -5.72
C PHE A 110 -5.19 -0.05 -5.47
N PRO A 111 -5.42 -0.88 -6.51
CA PRO A 111 -6.10 -2.14 -6.36
C PRO A 111 -5.49 -3.01 -5.26
N LEU A 112 -6.32 -3.44 -4.32
CA LEU A 112 -5.96 -4.37 -3.25
C LEU A 112 -6.86 -5.61 -3.33
N ARG A 113 -6.26 -6.78 -3.12
CA ARG A 113 -6.97 -8.06 -3.01
C ARG A 113 -6.48 -8.83 -1.81
N ARG A 114 -7.40 -9.59 -1.21
CA ARG A 114 -7.14 -10.43 -0.05
C ARG A 114 -7.38 -11.89 -0.41
N TRP A 115 -6.48 -12.77 0.02
CA TRP A 115 -6.69 -14.22 -0.01
C TRP A 115 -6.03 -14.87 1.20
N LYS A 116 -6.83 -15.52 2.04
CA LYS A 116 -6.38 -16.23 3.26
C LYS A 116 -5.37 -15.41 4.10
N GLY A 117 -5.67 -14.13 4.33
CA GLY A 117 -4.80 -13.22 5.12
C GLY A 117 -3.65 -12.58 4.34
N LEU A 118 -3.31 -13.06 3.13
CA LEU A 118 -2.34 -12.43 2.25
C LEU A 118 -3.00 -11.28 1.48
N LEU A 119 -2.32 -10.14 1.45
CA LEU A 119 -2.71 -8.95 0.70
C LEU A 119 -1.87 -8.86 -0.57
N PHE A 120 -2.52 -8.51 -1.68
CA PHE A 120 -1.90 -8.31 -2.98
C PHE A 120 -2.26 -6.95 -3.54
N ALA A 121 -1.25 -6.22 -4.03
CA ALA A 121 -1.39 -4.89 -4.61
C ALA A 121 -0.66 -4.78 -5.95
N GLY A 122 -0.97 -3.73 -6.71
CA GLY A 122 -0.29 -3.40 -7.97
C GLY A 122 -0.87 -2.11 -8.56
N THR A 123 -0.21 -1.56 -9.58
CA THR A 123 -0.67 -0.31 -10.22
C THR A 123 -1.89 -0.55 -11.11
N GLU A 124 -1.77 -1.45 -12.09
CA GLU A 124 -2.87 -1.86 -12.97
C GLU A 124 -2.91 -3.39 -13.14
N PRO A 125 -2.99 -4.14 -12.02
CA PRO A 125 -2.83 -5.58 -12.05
C PRO A 125 -4.02 -6.27 -12.73
N ARG A 126 -3.74 -7.27 -13.56
CA ARG A 126 -4.75 -8.02 -14.32
C ARG A 126 -4.76 -9.50 -13.92
N ARG A 127 -5.92 -10.16 -14.11
CA ARG A 127 -6.11 -11.62 -13.97
C ARG A 127 -5.81 -12.19 -12.57
N PHE A 128 -6.40 -11.62 -11.51
CA PHE A 128 -6.24 -12.14 -10.14
C PHE A 128 -6.80 -13.56 -10.00
N GLU A 129 -8.07 -13.76 -10.36
CA GLU A 129 -8.82 -15.00 -10.09
C GLU A 129 -8.12 -16.25 -10.65
N ASN A 130 -7.62 -16.20 -11.89
CA ASN A 130 -6.92 -17.34 -12.51
C ASN A 130 -5.68 -17.78 -11.72
N CYS A 131 -4.95 -16.83 -11.12
CA CYS A 131 -3.80 -17.15 -10.28
C CYS A 131 -4.25 -17.73 -8.94
N MET A 132 -5.34 -17.19 -8.38
CA MET A 132 -5.84 -17.58 -7.08
C MET A 132 -6.51 -18.95 -7.06
N ASP A 133 -7.19 -19.35 -8.14
CA ASP A 133 -7.76 -20.71 -8.26
C ASP A 133 -6.66 -21.77 -8.19
N GLU A 134 -5.56 -21.55 -8.91
CA GLU A 134 -4.41 -22.44 -8.90
C GLU A 134 -3.74 -22.48 -7.51
N LEU A 135 -3.51 -21.31 -6.89
CA LEU A 135 -2.99 -21.22 -5.52
C LEU A 135 -3.91 -21.92 -4.51
N GLY A 136 -5.22 -21.73 -4.65
CA GLY A 136 -6.26 -22.37 -3.84
C GLY A 136 -6.21 -23.89 -3.94
N SER A 137 -6.07 -24.43 -5.14
CA SER A 137 -6.00 -25.88 -5.35
C SER A 137 -4.78 -26.54 -4.69
N ARG A 138 -3.66 -25.83 -4.60
CA ARG A 138 -2.38 -26.36 -4.09
C ARG A 138 -2.15 -26.07 -2.60
N LEU A 139 -2.53 -24.89 -2.15
CA LEU A 139 -2.20 -24.35 -0.83
C LEU A 139 -3.43 -24.09 0.04
N GLY A 140 -4.65 -24.29 -0.49
CA GLY A 140 -5.89 -23.99 0.22
C GLY A 140 -6.08 -24.75 1.54
N TRP A 141 -5.41 -25.90 1.70
CA TRP A 141 -5.42 -26.70 2.92
C TRP A 141 -4.60 -26.08 4.07
N MET A 142 -3.68 -25.16 3.78
CA MET A 142 -2.84 -24.51 4.79
C MET A 142 -3.62 -23.39 5.50
N PRO A 143 -3.49 -23.25 6.83
CA PRO A 143 -4.16 -22.18 7.59
C PRO A 143 -3.36 -20.87 7.49
N ILE A 144 -3.13 -20.39 6.27
CA ILE A 144 -2.30 -19.19 5.98
C ILE A 144 -2.84 -17.97 6.72
N GLU A 145 -4.15 -17.88 6.88
CA GLU A 145 -4.84 -16.78 7.56
C GLU A 145 -4.49 -16.66 9.05
N SER A 146 -3.98 -17.73 9.66
CA SER A 146 -3.51 -17.74 11.05
C SER A 146 -2.00 -17.64 11.17
N PHE A 147 -1.28 -17.39 10.06
CA PHE A 147 0.16 -17.22 10.12
C PHE A 147 0.50 -15.86 10.69
N GLU A 148 1.56 -15.82 11.49
CA GLU A 148 2.09 -14.61 12.09
C GLU A 148 3.59 -14.54 11.83
N HIS A 149 4.12 -13.33 11.85
CA HIS A 149 5.55 -13.11 11.71
C HIS A 149 6.26 -13.63 12.97
N ASP A 150 7.27 -14.46 12.78
CA ASP A 150 8.12 -14.98 13.85
C ASP A 150 9.55 -14.43 13.67
N PRO A 151 9.91 -13.33 14.36
CA PRO A 151 11.24 -12.74 14.28
C PRO A 151 12.37 -13.71 14.60
N SER A 152 12.11 -14.74 15.42
CA SER A 152 13.13 -15.73 15.81
C SER A 152 13.57 -16.63 14.65
N ARG A 153 12.80 -16.67 13.56
CA ARG A 153 13.07 -17.48 12.36
C ARG A 153 13.75 -16.71 11.24
N HIS A 154 14.13 -15.46 11.48
CA HIS A 154 14.88 -14.68 10.49
C HIS A 154 16.21 -15.37 10.22
N ARG A 155 16.48 -15.65 8.95
CA ARG A 155 17.77 -16.16 8.50
C ARG A 155 18.61 -14.96 8.08
N SER A 156 19.65 -14.68 8.87
CA SER A 156 20.71 -13.70 8.56
C SER A 156 21.47 -14.06 7.29
#